data_AF-A0A821FCD4-F1
#
_entry.id   AF-A0A821FCD4-F1
#
_cell.length_a   1.000
_cell.length_b   1.000
_cell.length_c   1.000
_cell.angle_alpha   90.00
_cell.angle_beta   90.00
_cell.angle_gamma   90.00
#
_symmetry.space_group_name_H-M   'P 1'
#
loop_
_entity.id
_entity.type
_entity.pdbx_description
1 polymer ?
#
loop_
_entity_poly.entity_id
_entity_poly.type
_entity_poly.pdbx_seq_one_letter_code
_entity_poly.pdbx_strand_id
1 'polypeptide(L)'
;IDTDGLACQSQDQRIWNGARSTKGVKGKGRYYFEITQTDPNGIARVGWSVPIAIIDLGTDNQGFVYGGTGKKSFAKQFDGYDETFGVNDTIGSFIDLDRMKIRFFKNASFKYHLFI
;
A
#
# COMPACT_ATOMS: atom_id res chain seq x y z
N ILE A 1 13.00 10.85 0.17
CA ILE A 1 13.42 9.62 0.88
C ILE A 1 14.55 10.05 1.80
N ASP A 2 14.52 9.66 3.07
CA ASP A 2 15.56 9.98 4.04
C ASP A 2 16.86 9.20 3.79
N THR A 3 17.88 9.40 4.63
CA THR A 3 19.21 8.77 4.48
C THR A 3 19.18 7.26 4.70
N ASP A 4 18.27 6.79 5.55
CA ASP A 4 18.16 5.37 5.90
C ASP A 4 17.27 4.61 4.90
N GLY A 5 16.57 5.33 4.02
CA GLY A 5 15.73 4.76 2.97
C GLY A 5 14.37 4.27 3.48
N LEU A 6 13.96 4.66 4.69
CA LEU A 6 12.78 4.15 5.38
C LEU A 6 11.66 5.19 5.49
N ALA A 7 11.99 6.48 5.48
CA ALA A 7 10.99 7.55 5.43
C ALA A 7 10.91 8.15 4.02
N CYS A 8 9.69 8.35 3.53
CA CYS A 8 9.43 9.03 2.28
C CYS A 8 8.37 10.12 2.46
N GLN A 9 8.49 11.20 1.69
CA GLN A 9 7.54 12.30 1.68
C GLN A 9 7.43 12.89 0.27
N SER A 10 6.27 13.44 -0.03
CA SER A 10 6.00 14.26 -1.21
C SER A 10 5.17 15.46 -0.76
N GLN A 11 5.59 16.67 -1.14
CA GLN A 11 4.91 17.92 -0.76
C GLN A 11 4.19 18.60 -1.93
N ASP A 12 4.26 18.06 -3.16
CA ASP A 12 3.48 18.60 -4.27
C ASP A 12 2.01 18.22 -4.11
N GLN A 13 1.15 19.23 -3.93
CA GLN A 13 -0.28 19.07 -3.69
C GLN A 13 -1.11 18.79 -4.96
N ARG A 14 -0.48 18.85 -6.14
CA ARG A 14 -1.19 18.74 -7.43
C ARG A 14 -1.10 17.36 -8.06
N ILE A 15 -0.14 16.54 -7.63
CA ILE A 15 0.17 15.27 -8.27
C ILE A 15 0.41 14.15 -7.25
N TRP A 16 0.15 12.92 -7.67
CA TRP A 16 0.58 11.73 -6.94
C TRP A 16 2.03 11.40 -7.30
N ASN A 17 2.90 11.42 -6.30
CA ASN A 17 4.23 10.84 -6.38
C ASN A 17 4.22 9.47 -5.70
N GLY A 18 5.02 8.54 -6.21
CA GLY A 18 5.14 7.21 -5.62
C GLY A 18 6.57 6.68 -5.67
N ALA A 19 6.80 5.63 -4.90
CA ALA A 19 8.08 4.93 -4.82
C ALA A 19 7.83 3.43 -4.70
N ARG A 20 8.87 2.64 -4.99
CA ARG A 20 8.91 1.18 -4.75
C ARG A 20 10.15 0.85 -3.94
N SER A 21 10.09 -0.27 -3.20
CA SER A 21 11.26 -0.86 -2.58
C SER A 21 12.31 -1.23 -3.64
N THR A 22 13.57 -1.32 -3.22
CA THR A 22 14.69 -1.70 -4.10
C THR A 22 14.68 -3.18 -4.48
N LYS A 23 13.86 -3.99 -3.79
CA LYS A 23 13.72 -5.43 -4.01
C LYS A 23 12.26 -5.84 -4.04
N GLY A 24 11.94 -6.79 -4.92
CA GLY A 24 10.66 -7.48 -4.98
C GLY A 24 10.73 -8.90 -4.41
N VAL A 25 9.56 -9.45 -4.12
CA VAL A 25 9.38 -10.85 -3.70
C VAL A 25 8.93 -11.69 -4.90
N LYS A 26 9.38 -12.95 -4.98
CA LYS A 26 9.05 -13.85 -6.10
C LYS A 26 9.00 -15.32 -5.67
N GLY A 27 8.30 -16.14 -6.43
CA GLY A 27 8.18 -17.58 -6.17
C GLY A 27 7.15 -17.87 -5.10
N LYS A 28 7.49 -18.78 -4.18
CA LYS A 28 6.64 -19.19 -3.06
C LYS A 28 6.98 -18.40 -1.80
N GLY A 29 6.01 -18.26 -0.90
CA GLY A 29 6.23 -17.65 0.39
C GLY A 29 5.20 -16.60 0.79
N ARG A 30 5.38 -16.14 2.03
CA ARG A 30 4.53 -15.16 2.70
C ARG A 30 5.41 -14.04 3.20
N TYR A 31 5.07 -12.82 2.84
CA TYR A 31 5.88 -11.63 3.10
C TYR A 31 5.02 -10.55 3.72
N TYR A 32 5.65 -9.70 4.53
CA TYR A 32 4.97 -8.65 5.28
C TYR A 32 5.88 -7.44 5.43
N PHE A 33 5.29 -6.25 5.35
CA PHE A 33 5.94 -5.01 5.76
C PHE A 33 4.92 -4.10 6.43
N GLU A 34 5.40 -3.08 7.13
CA GLU A 34 4.58 -2.05 7.76
C GLU A 34 4.95 -0.67 7.25
N ILE A 35 3.97 0.23 7.22
CA ILE A 35 4.17 1.65 6.99
C ILE A 35 3.39 2.42 8.05
N THR A 36 3.99 3.46 8.61
CA THR A 36 3.32 4.35 9.57
C THR A 36 3.12 5.71 8.93
N GLN A 37 1.89 6.22 8.94
CA GLN A 37 1.62 7.57 8.45
C GLN A 37 2.08 8.60 9.48
N THR A 38 2.94 9.53 9.05
CA THR A 38 3.54 10.53 9.95
C THR A 38 3.06 11.96 9.68
N ASP A 39 2.45 12.22 8.51
CA ASP A 39 1.89 13.52 8.17
C ASP A 39 0.38 13.58 8.51
N PRO A 40 -0.06 14.52 9.38
CA PRO A 40 -1.48 14.69 9.72
C PRO A 40 -2.36 15.14 8.56
N ASN A 41 -1.79 15.77 7.53
CA ASN A 41 -2.53 16.29 6.38
C ASN A 41 -2.29 15.47 5.10
N GLY A 42 -1.41 14.48 5.16
CA GLY A 42 -1.05 13.65 4.02
C GLY A 42 -2.09 12.56 3.73
N ILE A 43 -2.28 12.26 2.45
CA ILE A 43 -3.01 11.08 1.99
C ILE A 43 -2.02 10.14 1.31
N ALA A 44 -2.07 8.85 1.63
CA ALA A 44 -1.19 7.84 1.06
C ALA A 44 -1.97 6.62 0.55
N ARG A 45 -1.36 5.90 -0.40
CA ARG A 45 -1.72 4.54 -0.80
C ARG A 45 -0.52 3.64 -0.59
N VAL A 46 -0.75 2.44 -0.08
CA VAL A 46 0.29 1.45 0.26
C VAL A 46 -0.11 0.07 -0.26
N GLY A 47 0.85 -0.72 -0.73
CA GLY A 47 0.60 -2.08 -1.15
C GLY A 47 1.68 -2.64 -2.06
N TRP A 48 1.27 -3.47 -3.01
CA TRP A 48 2.16 -4.26 -3.85
C TRP A 48 1.96 -3.91 -5.33
N SER A 49 3.05 -3.89 -6.10
CA SER A 49 2.99 -3.73 -7.55
C SER A 49 4.11 -4.52 -8.22
N VAL A 50 3.92 -4.85 -9.49
CA VAL A 50 5.01 -5.37 -10.33
C VAL A 50 5.86 -4.21 -10.90
N PRO A 51 7.09 -4.46 -11.37
CA PRO A 51 8.00 -3.40 -11.79
C PRO A 51 7.49 -2.50 -12.92
N ILE A 52 6.65 -3.02 -13.81
CA ILE A 52 6.09 -2.27 -14.95
C ILE A 52 4.90 -1.37 -14.57
N ALA A 53 4.39 -1.48 -13.34
CA ALA A 53 3.25 -0.69 -12.90
C ALA A 53 3.55 0.82 -12.91
N ILE A 54 2.52 1.60 -13.24
CA ILE A 54 2.48 3.05 -13.12
C ILE A 54 2.69 3.43 -11.65
N ILE A 55 3.44 4.50 -11.41
CA ILE A 55 3.82 4.93 -10.06
C ILE A 55 2.65 5.56 -9.28
N ASP A 56 1.62 6.02 -9.99
CA ASP A 56 0.29 6.35 -9.46
C ASP A 56 -0.46 5.05 -9.12
N LEU A 57 -0.05 4.42 -8.01
CA LEU A 57 -0.39 3.04 -7.69
C LEU A 57 -1.91 2.76 -7.62
N GLY A 58 -2.35 1.66 -8.25
CA GLY A 58 -3.75 1.24 -8.30
C GLY A 58 -4.57 1.87 -9.43
N THR A 59 -3.95 2.72 -10.27
CA THR A 59 -4.59 3.27 -11.48
C THR A 59 -4.43 2.38 -12.71
N ASP A 60 -3.61 1.34 -12.63
CA ASP A 60 -3.46 0.29 -13.63
C ASP A 60 -3.81 -1.09 -13.05
N ASN A 61 -3.75 -2.13 -13.89
CA ASN A 61 -4.00 -3.52 -13.50
C ASN A 61 -2.74 -4.25 -13.00
N GLN A 62 -1.72 -3.52 -12.52
CA GLN A 62 -0.42 -4.05 -12.15
C GLN A 62 -0.05 -3.75 -10.68
N GLY A 63 -0.93 -3.09 -9.92
CA GLY A 63 -0.76 -2.81 -8.50
C GLY A 63 -2.05 -2.97 -7.69
N PHE A 64 -1.91 -3.56 -6.51
CA PHE A 64 -2.98 -3.69 -5.51
C PHE A 64 -2.61 -2.87 -4.29
N VAL A 65 -3.41 -1.86 -4.00
CA VAL A 65 -3.12 -0.92 -2.91
C VAL A 65 -4.33 -0.64 -2.03
N TYR A 66 -4.04 -0.13 -0.84
CA TYR A 66 -4.97 0.35 0.14
C TYR A 66 -4.66 1.82 0.47
N GLY A 67 -5.67 2.67 0.44
CA GLY A 67 -5.54 4.12 0.63
C GLY A 67 -6.12 4.62 1.94
N GLY A 68 -5.59 5.75 2.43
CA GLY A 68 -5.99 6.39 3.69
C GLY A 68 -7.48 6.68 3.83
N THR A 69 -8.21 6.75 2.72
CA THR A 69 -9.67 6.95 2.70
C THR A 69 -10.48 5.65 2.88
N GLY A 70 -9.86 4.54 3.33
CA GLY A 70 -10.54 3.26 3.55
C GLY A 70 -10.88 2.48 2.28
N LYS A 71 -10.16 2.74 1.19
CA LYS A 71 -10.42 2.14 -0.13
C LYS A 71 -9.29 1.26 -0.61
N LYS A 72 -9.64 0.11 -1.19
CA LYS A 72 -8.70 -0.67 -2.02
C LYS A 72 -8.73 -0.14 -3.45
N SER A 73 -7.64 -0.31 -4.18
CA SER A 73 -7.56 0.15 -5.58
C SER A 73 -6.81 -0.81 -6.47
N PHE A 74 -7.40 -1.06 -7.64
CA PHE A 74 -6.88 -1.88 -8.74
C PHE A 74 -7.54 -1.45 -10.05
N ALA A 75 -6.78 -1.31 -11.12
CA ALA A 75 -7.28 -0.95 -12.45
C ALA A 75 -8.19 0.30 -12.46
N LYS A 76 -7.81 1.33 -11.68
CA LYS A 76 -8.55 2.59 -11.51
C LYS A 76 -9.93 2.42 -10.86
N GLN A 77 -10.23 1.25 -10.30
CA GLN A 77 -11.41 1.04 -9.46
C GLN A 77 -11.04 1.28 -7.99
N PHE A 78 -11.93 1.96 -7.27
CA PHE A 78 -11.71 2.40 -5.89
C PHE A 78 -12.87 1.97 -5.00
N ASP A 79 -12.80 0.74 -4.51
CA ASP A 79 -13.86 0.13 -3.72
C ASP A 79 -13.63 0.35 -2.23
N GLY A 80 -14.73 0.51 -1.47
CA GLY A 80 -14.67 0.45 -0.01
C GLY A 80 -14.07 -0.89 0.44
N TYR A 81 -13.16 -0.84 1.40
CA TYR A 81 -12.44 -2.03 1.84
C TYR A 81 -12.44 -2.19 3.36
N ASP A 82 -12.05 -1.14 4.08
CA ASP A 82 -11.93 -1.16 5.54
C ASP A 82 -12.06 0.29 6.07
N GLU A 83 -11.43 0.60 7.19
CA GLU A 83 -11.47 1.91 7.84
C GLU A 83 -10.52 2.95 7.21
N THR A 84 -10.76 4.23 7.43
CA THR A 84 -9.75 5.25 7.08
C THR A 84 -8.49 5.10 7.93
N PHE A 85 -7.33 5.49 7.42
CA PHE A 85 -6.11 5.61 8.22
C PHE A 85 -5.46 6.98 8.04
N GLY A 86 -4.82 7.46 9.10
CA GLY A 86 -4.17 8.77 9.16
C GLY A 86 -2.94 8.74 10.04
N VAL A 87 -2.51 9.91 10.50
CA VAL A 87 -1.31 10.04 11.35
C VAL A 87 -1.31 9.08 12.54
N ASN A 88 -0.16 8.48 12.80
CA ASN A 88 0.11 7.46 13.83
C ASN A 88 -0.53 6.09 13.57
N ASP A 89 -1.33 5.91 12.53
CA ASP A 89 -1.77 4.57 12.14
C ASP A 89 -0.63 3.83 11.42
N THR A 90 -0.41 2.58 11.83
CA THR A 90 0.50 1.65 11.17
C THR A 90 -0.29 0.67 10.32
N ILE A 91 -0.02 0.67 9.02
CA ILE A 91 -0.60 -0.25 8.05
C ILE A 91 0.36 -1.38 7.77
N GLY A 92 -0.06 -2.59 8.15
CA GLY A 92 0.58 -3.82 7.74
C GLY A 92 0.10 -4.25 6.36
N SER A 93 1.02 -4.60 5.47
CA SER A 93 0.70 -5.17 4.16
C SER A 93 1.32 -6.56 4.02
N PHE A 94 0.45 -7.55 3.87
CA PHE A 94 0.80 -8.96 3.75
C PHE A 94 0.52 -9.47 2.34
N ILE A 95 1.42 -10.29 1.81
CA ILE A 95 1.21 -11.03 0.57
C ILE A 95 1.58 -12.51 0.77
N ASP A 96 0.67 -13.39 0.36
CA ASP A 96 0.84 -14.84 0.29
C ASP A 96 0.86 -15.24 -1.18
N LEU A 97 2.06 -15.51 -1.70
CA LEU A 97 2.27 -15.92 -3.09
C LEU A 97 1.93 -17.40 -3.31
N ASP A 98 1.85 -18.21 -2.25
CA ASP A 98 1.41 -19.60 -2.35
C ASP A 98 -0.09 -19.70 -2.60
N ARG A 99 -0.86 -18.76 -2.04
CA ARG A 99 -2.32 -18.71 -2.13
C ARG A 99 -2.87 -17.57 -2.98
N MET A 100 -1.99 -16.73 -3.52
CA MET A 100 -2.34 -15.52 -4.28
C MET A 100 -3.27 -14.59 -3.50
N LYS A 101 -2.92 -14.27 -2.26
CA LYS A 101 -3.74 -13.40 -1.39
C LYS A 101 -2.94 -12.21 -0.90
N ILE A 102 -3.57 -11.03 -0.92
CA ILE A 102 -3.07 -9.82 -0.28
C ILE A 102 -3.98 -9.48 0.89
N ARG A 103 -3.43 -8.97 1.99
CA ARG A 103 -4.19 -8.53 3.17
C ARG A 103 -3.57 -7.27 3.74
N PHE A 104 -4.41 -6.39 4.25
CA PHE A 104 -3.99 -5.20 4.97
C PHE A 104 -4.45 -5.27 6.42
N PHE A 105 -3.66 -4.69 7.32
CA PHE A 105 -3.86 -4.66 8.76
C PHE A 105 -3.70 -3.22 9.21
N LYS A 106 -4.49 -2.78 10.19
CA LYS A 106 -4.35 -1.46 10.81
C LYS A 106 -4.05 -1.64 12.29
N ASN A 107 -2.93 -1.11 12.77
CA ASN A 107 -2.52 -1.16 14.19
C ASN A 107 -2.57 -2.59 14.75
N ALA A 108 -1.96 -3.54 14.02
CA ALA A 108 -1.96 -4.98 14.31
C ALA A 108 -3.35 -5.66 14.35
N SER A 109 -4.44 -4.93 14.09
CA SER A 109 -5.80 -5.46 14.02
C SER A 109 -6.16 -5.79 12.57
N PHE A 110 -6.65 -7.01 12.35
CA PHE A 110 -7.15 -7.49 11.05
C PHE A 110 -8.67 -7.59 11.10
N LYS A 111 -9.38 -6.95 10.16
CA LYS A 111 -10.85 -7.06 10.09
C LYS A 111 -11.38 -7.75 8.82
N TYR A 112 -10.76 -7.57 7.64
CA TYR A 112 -11.35 -8.09 6.38
C TYR A 112 -10.36 -8.75 5.41
N HIS A 113 -10.87 -9.73 4.64
CA HIS A 113 -10.14 -10.46 3.61
C HIS A 113 -10.26 -9.77 2.25
N LEU A 114 -9.14 -9.60 1.53
CA LEU A 114 -9.16 -9.40 0.08
C LEU A 114 -8.98 -10.76 -0.59
N PHE A 115 -9.99 -11.18 -1.37
CA PHE A 115 -9.86 -12.26 -2.33
C PHE A 115 -9.49 -11.66 -3.67
N ILE A 116 -8.41 -12.17 -4.27
CA ILE A 116 -8.08 -11.99 -5.68
C ILE A 116 -8.69 -13.18 -6.42
#